data_AF-A0A975HTH7-F1
#
_entry.id   AF-A0A975HTH7-F1
#
_cell.length_a   1.000
_cell.length_b   1.000
_cell.length_c   1.000
_cell.angle_alpha   90.00
_cell.angle_beta   90.00
_cell.angle_gamma   90.00
#
_symmetry.space_group_name_H-M   'P 1'
#
loop_
_entity.id
_entity.type
_entity.pdbx_description
1 polymer ?
#
loop_
_entity_poly.entity_id
_entity_poly.type
_entity_poly.pdbx_seq_one_letter_code
_entity_poly.pdbx_strand_id
1 'polypeptide(L)'
;MSWFSTRPFARSVAQPSLGLALQGGGAHGAFTWGVLDALLEDGRFPISAISGTSAGAMNALALAHGLLRGGAEAARESLTDFWRAVGTQLPFEMLMIGPTDSPGLAPGMRALMHWTRLLSPYQLNPLGLNPLRDVLEAQIDFERLRSSRAPRLFIAATHASTGRLRLFGNADLCVEAALASACLPTVHHAVMIDGEPYWDGGYSANPALFPLVRCGVADLLIVSLSPLDYGEVPRSAEEIRARALEFTFNASFLREATLLAEACEEARGPVIAFGLGAGRLERRLRALRTHLIDAHDDLGALSAETRLIAHLPFLERLRDQGRGRAQRWLSEHGASVGRRASVDLARLYAPPGASA
;
A
#
# COMPACT_ATOMS: atom_id res chain seq x y z
N MET A 1 -24.97 30.85 50.20
CA MET A 1 -25.39 29.47 49.88
C MET A 1 -25.03 29.19 48.42
N SER A 2 -24.20 28.17 48.20
CA SER A 2 -24.01 27.39 46.94
C SER A 2 -23.66 28.16 45.65
N TRP A 3 -22.40 28.46 45.37
CA TRP A 3 -21.40 27.60 44.69
C TRP A 3 -21.68 27.31 43.20
N PHE A 4 -20.71 27.75 42.40
CA PHE A 4 -20.47 27.54 40.97
C PHE A 4 -20.85 26.14 40.46
N SER A 5 -21.75 26.08 39.47
CA SER A 5 -21.95 24.88 38.65
C SER A 5 -20.85 24.82 37.59
N THR A 6 -19.71 24.23 37.95
CA THR A 6 -18.73 23.75 36.96
C THR A 6 -19.13 22.35 36.54
N ARG A 7 -19.96 22.24 35.49
CA ARG A 7 -20.04 20.98 34.75
C ARG A 7 -18.64 20.72 34.16
N PRO A 8 -17.98 19.59 34.46
CA PRO A 8 -16.73 19.27 33.79
C PRO A 8 -17.03 19.16 32.30
N PHE A 9 -16.35 19.95 31.48
CA PHE A 9 -16.24 19.67 30.05
C PHE A 9 -15.64 18.26 29.96
N ALA A 10 -16.47 17.26 29.68
CA ALA A 10 -16.01 15.96 29.26
C ALA A 10 -15.17 16.21 28.00
N ARG A 11 -13.84 16.13 28.13
CA ARG A 11 -12.96 16.04 26.97
C ARG A 11 -13.50 14.87 26.14
N SER A 12 -14.08 15.14 24.98
CA SER A 12 -14.35 14.07 24.02
C SER A 12 -13.01 13.42 23.76
N VAL A 13 -12.83 12.17 24.22
CA VAL A 13 -11.65 11.40 23.88
C VAL A 13 -11.68 11.29 22.36
N ALA A 14 -10.77 11.99 21.68
CA ALA A 14 -10.69 11.94 20.23
C ALA A 14 -10.60 10.47 19.81
N GLN A 15 -11.47 10.04 18.89
CA GLN A 15 -11.45 8.66 18.39
C GLN A 15 -10.05 8.36 17.82
N PRO A 16 -9.47 7.19 18.13
CA PRO A 16 -8.18 6.82 17.59
C PRO A 16 -8.29 6.68 16.07
N SER A 17 -7.39 7.35 15.34
CA SER A 17 -7.33 7.35 13.89
C SER A 17 -6.21 6.45 13.38
N LEU A 18 -6.41 5.80 12.23
CA LEU A 18 -5.37 5.03 11.56
C LEU A 18 -4.59 5.89 10.56
N GLY A 19 -3.28 5.64 10.48
CA GLY A 19 -2.48 5.91 9.29
C GLY A 19 -2.26 4.59 8.56
N LEU A 20 -2.44 4.59 7.24
CA LEU A 20 -2.36 3.38 6.43
C LEU A 20 -1.09 3.36 5.61
N ALA A 21 -0.38 2.23 5.63
CA ALA A 21 0.72 1.96 4.72
C ALA A 21 0.30 0.80 3.80
N LEU A 22 0.06 1.10 2.52
CA LEU A 22 -0.51 0.15 1.55
C LEU A 22 0.56 -0.31 0.57
N GLN A 23 0.96 -1.57 0.70
CA GLN A 23 1.95 -2.18 -0.18
C GLN A 23 1.41 -2.40 -1.60
N GLY A 24 2.28 -2.24 -2.59
CA GLY A 24 2.05 -2.59 -3.98
C GLY A 24 2.25 -4.08 -4.26
N GLY A 25 1.47 -4.63 -5.19
CA GLY A 25 1.53 -6.04 -5.58
C GLY A 25 0.86 -6.36 -6.91
N GLY A 26 0.69 -5.37 -7.80
CA GLY A 26 -0.09 -5.53 -9.04
C GLY A 26 -1.55 -5.89 -8.75
N ALA A 27 -2.08 -6.89 -9.46
CA ALA A 27 -3.45 -7.40 -9.27
C ALA A 27 -3.73 -7.87 -7.83
N HIS A 28 -2.70 -8.30 -7.08
CA HIS A 28 -2.85 -8.65 -5.66
C HIS A 28 -3.29 -7.47 -4.78
N GLY A 29 -3.19 -6.23 -5.27
CA GLY A 29 -3.77 -5.05 -4.62
C GLY A 29 -5.28 -5.13 -4.42
N ALA A 30 -6.00 -6.02 -5.11
CA ALA A 30 -7.41 -6.28 -4.85
C ALA A 30 -7.65 -6.91 -3.45
N PHE A 31 -6.65 -7.60 -2.89
CA PHE A 31 -6.69 -7.99 -1.48
C PHE A 31 -6.77 -6.76 -0.57
N THR A 32 -5.94 -5.75 -0.82
CA THR A 32 -5.98 -4.47 -0.09
C THR A 32 -7.33 -3.77 -0.26
N TRP A 33 -7.97 -3.84 -1.43
CA TRP A 33 -9.36 -3.36 -1.60
C TRP A 33 -10.31 -4.01 -0.61
N GLY A 34 -10.27 -5.33 -0.46
CA GLY A 34 -11.05 -6.06 0.54
C GLY A 34 -10.77 -5.63 1.97
N VAL A 35 -9.50 -5.43 2.30
CA VAL A 35 -9.08 -4.93 3.62
C VAL A 35 -9.71 -3.57 3.90
N LEU A 36 -9.60 -2.63 2.95
CA LEU A 36 -10.17 -1.29 3.08
C LEU A 36 -11.69 -1.31 3.18
N ASP A 37 -12.37 -2.17 2.40
CA ASP A 37 -13.83 -2.32 2.46
C ASP A 37 -14.30 -2.70 3.88
N ALA A 38 -13.66 -3.70 4.49
CA ALA A 38 -13.98 -4.14 5.84
C ALA A 38 -13.70 -3.06 6.91
N LEU A 39 -12.58 -2.34 6.78
CA LEU A 39 -12.23 -1.24 7.70
C LEU A 39 -13.25 -0.09 7.61
N LEU A 40 -13.70 0.24 6.40
CA LEU A 40 -14.71 1.28 6.17
C LEU A 40 -16.09 0.88 6.69
N GLU A 41 -16.50 -0.38 6.46
CA GLU A 41 -17.75 -0.96 6.99
C GLU A 41 -17.78 -0.96 8.52
N ASP A 42 -16.67 -1.28 9.16
CA ASP A 42 -16.54 -1.27 10.62
C ASP A 42 -16.65 0.15 11.21
N GLY A 43 -16.07 1.15 10.53
CA GLY A 43 -16.27 2.57 10.82
C GLY A 43 -15.68 3.07 12.15
N ARG A 44 -15.02 2.23 12.96
CA ARG A 44 -14.47 2.63 14.27
C ARG A 44 -13.28 3.59 14.16
N PHE A 45 -12.55 3.56 13.03
CA PHE A 45 -11.26 4.22 12.90
C PHE A 45 -11.24 5.19 11.71
N PRO A 46 -11.26 6.51 11.97
CA PRO A 46 -11.03 7.50 10.93
C PRO A 46 -9.64 7.34 10.30
N ILE A 47 -9.53 7.56 8.99
CA ILE A 47 -8.26 7.48 8.26
C ILE A 47 -7.65 8.88 8.16
N SER A 48 -6.44 9.04 8.71
CA SER A 48 -5.77 10.34 8.85
C SER A 48 -4.69 10.62 7.80
N ALA A 49 -4.03 9.57 7.33
CA ALA A 49 -2.98 9.62 6.33
C ALA A 49 -2.80 8.25 5.67
N ILE A 50 -2.37 8.24 4.41
CA ILE A 50 -2.17 7.03 3.62
C ILE A 50 -0.85 7.17 2.87
N SER A 51 0.03 6.18 3.00
CA SER A 51 1.19 5.97 2.15
C SER A 51 0.93 4.79 1.24
N GLY A 52 1.18 4.95 -0.06
CA GLY A 52 0.87 3.93 -1.05
C GLY A 52 1.90 3.87 -2.16
N THR A 53 2.13 2.66 -2.65
CA THR A 53 3.04 2.38 -3.77
C THR A 53 2.34 1.45 -4.77
N SER A 54 2.46 1.71 -6.07
CA SER A 54 1.90 0.85 -7.13
C SER A 54 0.40 0.58 -6.91
N ALA A 55 -0.05 -0.67 -6.88
CA ALA A 55 -1.44 -1.00 -6.54
C ALA A 55 -1.92 -0.46 -5.18
N GLY A 56 -1.00 -0.28 -4.20
CA GLY A 56 -1.30 0.39 -2.94
C GLY A 56 -1.57 1.89 -3.11
N ALA A 57 -0.88 2.55 -4.06
CA ALA A 57 -1.18 3.94 -4.43
C ALA A 57 -2.56 4.05 -5.08
N MET A 58 -2.92 3.12 -5.96
CA MET A 58 -4.25 3.09 -6.58
C MET A 58 -5.36 3.00 -5.54
N ASN A 59 -5.22 2.06 -4.59
CA ASN A 59 -6.14 1.94 -3.46
C ASN A 59 -6.18 3.22 -2.60
N ALA A 60 -5.04 3.85 -2.34
CA ALA A 60 -4.98 5.10 -1.57
C ALA A 60 -5.74 6.25 -2.25
N LEU A 61 -5.60 6.37 -3.57
CA LEU A 61 -6.26 7.40 -4.38
C LEU A 61 -7.78 7.19 -4.43
N ALA A 62 -8.24 5.97 -4.75
CA ALA A 62 -9.66 5.63 -4.78
C ALA A 62 -10.33 5.81 -3.40
N LEU A 63 -9.67 5.33 -2.34
CA LEU A 63 -10.12 5.52 -0.97
C LEU A 63 -10.27 7.02 -0.62
N ALA A 64 -9.24 7.83 -0.86
CA ALA A 64 -9.27 9.25 -0.54
C ALA A 64 -10.31 10.01 -1.40
N HIS A 65 -10.46 9.63 -2.67
CA HIS A 65 -11.47 10.19 -3.56
C HIS A 65 -12.88 9.96 -3.02
N GLY A 66 -13.23 8.71 -2.70
CA GLY A 66 -14.57 8.41 -2.19
C GLY A 66 -14.82 8.97 -0.78
N LEU A 67 -13.80 8.99 0.10
CA LEU A 67 -13.91 9.65 1.42
C LEU A 67 -14.26 11.14 1.27
N LEU A 68 -13.64 11.83 0.31
CA LEU A 68 -13.94 13.22 0.00
C LEU A 68 -15.33 13.38 -0.59
N ARG A 69 -15.79 12.42 -1.41
CA ARG A 69 -17.09 12.43 -2.10
C ARG A 69 -18.26 12.34 -1.12
N GLY A 70 -18.20 11.41 -0.17
CA GLY A 70 -19.33 11.11 0.71
C GLY A 70 -19.02 10.28 1.95
N GLY A 71 -17.76 10.23 2.39
CA GLY A 71 -17.36 9.44 3.57
C GLY A 71 -17.18 7.95 3.27
N ALA A 72 -17.43 7.11 4.26
CA ALA A 72 -17.04 5.69 4.23
C ALA A 72 -17.73 4.89 3.11
N GLU A 73 -19.05 5.02 2.96
CA GLU A 73 -19.80 4.30 1.91
C GLU A 73 -19.36 4.71 0.51
N ALA A 74 -19.20 6.02 0.26
CA ALA A 74 -18.69 6.51 -1.03
C ALA A 74 -17.24 6.06 -1.31
N ALA A 75 -16.43 5.82 -0.28
CA ALA A 75 -15.10 5.22 -0.42
C ALA A 75 -15.14 3.74 -0.81
N ARG A 76 -16.08 2.96 -0.25
CA ARG A 76 -16.30 1.56 -0.63
C ARG A 76 -16.76 1.44 -2.08
N GLU A 77 -17.69 2.30 -2.48
CA GLU A 77 -18.13 2.44 -3.88
C GLU A 77 -16.96 2.80 -4.80
N SER A 78 -16.18 3.84 -4.46
CA SER A 78 -15.06 4.28 -5.30
C SER A 78 -13.99 3.20 -5.48
N LEU A 79 -13.68 2.42 -4.44
CA LEU A 79 -12.78 1.27 -4.56
C LEU A 79 -13.38 0.19 -5.49
N THR A 80 -14.68 -0.06 -5.37
CA THR A 80 -15.39 -1.05 -6.21
C THR A 80 -15.39 -0.64 -7.68
N ASP A 81 -15.73 0.62 -7.96
CA ASP A 81 -15.76 1.17 -9.32
C ASP A 81 -14.37 1.12 -9.95
N PHE A 82 -13.33 1.51 -9.20
CA PHE A 82 -11.95 1.46 -9.67
C PHE A 82 -11.51 0.03 -10.05
N TRP A 83 -11.67 -0.95 -9.16
CA TRP A 83 -11.23 -2.32 -9.43
C TRP A 83 -12.07 -3.02 -10.50
N ARG A 84 -13.36 -2.71 -10.63
CA ARG A 84 -14.19 -3.16 -11.75
C ARG A 84 -13.73 -2.56 -13.07
N ALA A 85 -13.40 -1.28 -13.11
CA ALA A 85 -12.88 -0.63 -14.30
C ALA A 85 -11.54 -1.23 -14.73
N VAL A 86 -10.62 -1.49 -13.79
CA VAL A 86 -9.35 -2.19 -14.04
C VAL A 86 -9.60 -3.61 -14.57
N GLY A 87 -10.53 -4.34 -13.93
CA GLY A 87 -10.85 -5.73 -14.26
C GLY A 87 -11.52 -5.95 -15.63
N THR A 88 -11.95 -4.87 -16.29
CA THR A 88 -12.70 -4.89 -17.55
C THR A 88 -11.98 -4.19 -18.71
N GLN A 89 -10.77 -3.65 -18.48
CA GLN A 89 -9.98 -2.98 -19.54
C GLN A 89 -9.57 -3.92 -20.67
N LEU A 90 -9.33 -5.19 -20.37
CA LEU A 90 -8.87 -6.18 -21.34
C LEU A 90 -9.78 -7.41 -21.28
N PRO A 91 -9.99 -8.12 -22.41
CA PRO A 91 -10.76 -9.35 -22.45
C PRO A 91 -9.95 -10.50 -21.84
N PHE A 92 -9.76 -10.47 -20.51
CA PHE A 92 -8.90 -11.40 -19.80
C PHE A 92 -9.33 -12.86 -19.96
N GLU A 93 -10.61 -13.15 -20.23
CA GLU A 93 -11.06 -14.54 -20.46
C GLU A 93 -10.33 -15.21 -21.63
N MET A 94 -9.84 -14.43 -22.60
CA MET A 94 -9.05 -14.93 -23.74
C MET A 94 -7.54 -14.99 -23.44
N LEU A 95 -7.07 -14.32 -22.39
CA LEU A 95 -5.66 -14.12 -22.09
C LEU A 95 -5.15 -15.03 -20.96
N MET A 96 -6.06 -15.77 -20.32
CA MET A 96 -5.77 -16.63 -19.17
C MET A 96 -6.23 -18.07 -19.38
N ILE A 97 -5.73 -18.96 -18.53
CA ILE A 97 -6.09 -20.38 -18.45
C ILE A 97 -6.18 -20.80 -16.98
N GLY A 98 -6.81 -21.95 -16.73
CA GLY A 98 -6.92 -22.51 -15.39
C GLY A 98 -8.12 -21.96 -14.59
N PRO A 99 -8.30 -22.44 -13.34
CA PRO A 99 -9.42 -22.04 -12.50
C PRO A 99 -9.26 -20.61 -11.96
N THR A 100 -10.37 -19.97 -11.61
CA THR A 100 -10.39 -18.63 -11.01
C THR A 100 -9.56 -18.52 -9.72
N ASP A 101 -9.41 -19.62 -8.98
CA ASP A 101 -8.64 -19.63 -7.72
C ASP A 101 -7.12 -19.53 -7.90
N SER A 102 -6.62 -19.99 -9.04
CA SER A 102 -5.19 -19.98 -9.37
C SER A 102 -5.04 -19.86 -10.89
N PRO A 103 -5.36 -18.68 -11.45
CA PRO A 103 -5.32 -18.47 -12.87
C PRO A 103 -3.87 -18.38 -13.35
N GLY A 104 -3.62 -18.88 -14.56
CA GLY A 104 -2.35 -18.73 -15.24
C GLY A 104 -2.50 -17.93 -16.54
N LEU A 105 -1.38 -17.43 -17.06
CA LEU A 105 -1.38 -16.76 -18.35
C LEU A 105 -1.53 -17.79 -19.49
N ALA A 106 -2.33 -17.47 -20.52
CA ALA A 106 -2.43 -18.31 -21.71
C ALA A 106 -1.06 -18.41 -22.43
N PRO A 107 -0.77 -19.49 -23.20
CA PRO A 107 0.54 -19.67 -23.85
C PRO A 107 0.97 -18.49 -24.72
N GLY A 108 0.05 -17.89 -25.49
CA GLY A 108 0.33 -16.70 -26.30
C GLY A 108 0.70 -15.48 -25.45
N MET A 109 0.01 -15.28 -24.33
CA MET A 109 0.31 -14.20 -23.39
C MET A 109 1.66 -14.44 -22.68
N ARG A 110 1.99 -15.68 -22.31
CA ARG A 110 3.33 -16.01 -21.79
C ARG A 110 4.44 -15.73 -22.79
N ALA A 111 4.22 -16.04 -24.07
CA ALA A 111 5.17 -15.71 -25.13
C ALA A 111 5.34 -14.19 -25.27
N LEU A 112 4.25 -13.42 -25.23
CA LEU A 112 4.32 -11.95 -25.22
C LEU A 112 5.09 -11.41 -24.00
N MET A 113 4.83 -11.95 -22.81
CA MET A 113 5.54 -11.61 -21.57
C MET A 113 7.00 -12.08 -21.55
N HIS A 114 7.38 -12.99 -22.44
CA HIS A 114 8.78 -13.34 -22.67
C HIS A 114 9.46 -12.26 -23.52
N TRP A 115 8.79 -11.76 -24.56
CA TRP A 115 9.32 -10.69 -25.41
C TRP A 115 9.58 -9.38 -24.65
N THR A 116 8.78 -9.03 -23.65
CA THR A 116 9.02 -7.87 -22.77
C THR A 116 10.31 -7.95 -21.95
N ARG A 117 10.94 -9.14 -21.89
CA ARG A 117 12.25 -9.35 -21.27
C ARG A 117 13.40 -9.13 -22.26
N LEU A 118 13.12 -9.16 -23.56
CA LEU A 118 14.12 -9.04 -24.63
C LEU A 118 14.06 -7.67 -25.32
N LEU A 119 12.89 -7.06 -25.37
CA LEU A 119 12.61 -5.81 -26.06
C LEU A 119 12.08 -4.79 -25.06
N SER A 120 12.47 -3.53 -25.25
CA SER A 120 12.00 -2.43 -24.41
C SER A 120 10.55 -2.06 -24.70
N PRO A 121 9.82 -1.46 -23.74
CA PRO A 121 8.46 -0.98 -23.99
C PRO A 121 8.39 0.12 -25.05
N TYR A 122 9.49 0.83 -25.31
CA TYR A 122 9.62 1.79 -26.41
C TYR A 122 9.59 1.13 -27.80
N GLN A 123 10.02 -0.14 -27.89
CA GLN A 123 9.97 -0.92 -29.11
C GLN A 123 8.64 -1.67 -29.26
N LEU A 124 8.12 -2.23 -28.16
CA LEU A 124 6.90 -3.04 -28.16
C LEU A 124 5.61 -2.21 -28.17
N ASN A 125 5.64 -1.00 -27.62
CA ASN A 125 4.50 -0.10 -27.51
C ASN A 125 4.90 1.32 -27.95
N PRO A 126 5.19 1.55 -29.24
CA PRO A 126 5.67 2.84 -29.73
C PRO A 126 4.63 3.97 -29.55
N LEU A 127 3.35 3.62 -29.45
CA LEU A 127 2.25 4.56 -29.22
C LEU A 127 2.05 4.91 -27.74
N GLY A 128 2.76 4.24 -26.81
CA GLY A 128 2.69 4.55 -25.38
C GLY A 128 1.31 4.32 -24.75
N LEU A 129 0.50 3.41 -25.31
CA LEU A 129 -0.85 3.14 -24.80
C LEU A 129 -0.78 2.63 -23.36
N ASN A 130 -1.60 3.20 -22.47
CA ASN A 130 -1.68 2.81 -21.08
C ASN A 130 -3.14 2.85 -20.59
N PRO A 131 -3.87 1.71 -20.61
CA PRO A 131 -5.28 1.65 -20.20
C PRO A 131 -5.54 2.14 -18.77
N LEU A 132 -4.53 2.06 -17.89
CA LEU A 132 -4.66 2.57 -16.52
C LEU A 132 -4.85 4.09 -16.48
N ARG A 133 -4.33 4.83 -17.47
CA ARG A 133 -4.54 6.28 -17.59
C ARG A 133 -6.03 6.60 -17.71
N ASP A 134 -6.71 5.93 -18.63
CA ASP A 134 -8.13 6.16 -18.89
C ASP A 134 -8.98 5.84 -17.65
N VAL A 135 -8.65 4.76 -16.94
CA VAL A 135 -9.28 4.42 -15.66
C VAL A 135 -9.05 5.52 -14.62
N LEU A 136 -7.82 5.99 -14.45
CA LEU A 136 -7.50 7.01 -13.45
C LEU A 136 -8.18 8.34 -13.75
N GLU A 137 -8.18 8.78 -15.01
CA GLU A 137 -8.82 10.03 -15.43
C GLU A 137 -10.34 9.97 -15.28
N ALA A 138 -10.95 8.80 -15.49
CA ALA A 138 -12.39 8.61 -15.33
C ALA A 138 -12.83 8.46 -13.85
N GLN A 139 -12.01 7.84 -13.01
CA GLN A 139 -12.40 7.44 -11.66
C GLN A 139 -11.89 8.37 -10.55
N ILE A 140 -10.84 9.16 -10.80
CA ILE A 140 -10.14 9.92 -9.75
C ILE A 140 -10.13 11.43 -10.05
N ASP A 141 -10.80 12.19 -9.20
CA ASP A 141 -10.71 13.65 -9.17
C ASP A 141 -9.45 14.12 -8.41
N PHE A 142 -8.35 14.31 -9.17
CA PHE A 142 -7.07 14.77 -8.63
C PHE A 142 -7.11 16.21 -8.09
N GLU A 143 -7.99 17.06 -8.62
CA GLU A 143 -8.15 18.43 -8.13
C GLU A 143 -8.71 18.42 -6.71
N ARG A 144 -9.73 17.60 -6.46
CA ARG A 144 -10.29 17.43 -5.12
C ARG A 144 -9.31 16.80 -4.14
N LEU A 145 -8.46 15.87 -4.60
CA LEU A 145 -7.41 15.26 -3.78
C LEU A 145 -6.34 16.26 -3.31
N ARG A 146 -6.13 17.37 -4.05
CA ARG A 146 -5.26 18.49 -3.66
C ARG A 146 -5.85 19.37 -2.55
N SER A 147 -7.14 19.21 -2.22
CA SER A 147 -7.80 20.02 -1.18
C SER A 147 -7.33 19.67 0.24
N SER A 148 -7.42 20.64 1.16
CA SER A 148 -7.06 20.46 2.57
C SER A 148 -8.00 19.53 3.36
N ARG A 149 -9.13 19.12 2.76
CA ARG A 149 -10.09 18.17 3.34
C ARG A 149 -9.67 16.72 3.11
N ALA A 150 -8.75 16.47 2.18
CA ALA A 150 -8.29 15.13 1.85
C ALA A 150 -7.48 14.55 3.02
N PRO A 151 -7.53 13.22 3.24
CA PRO A 151 -6.49 12.54 4.00
C PRO A 151 -5.11 12.89 3.42
N ARG A 152 -4.09 12.94 4.27
CA ARG A 152 -2.72 13.17 3.79
C ARG A 152 -2.25 11.98 2.97
N LEU A 153 -1.87 12.20 1.72
CA LEU A 153 -1.42 11.17 0.79
C LEU A 153 0.08 11.26 0.58
N PHE A 154 0.73 10.10 0.52
CA PHE A 154 2.13 9.95 0.16
C PHE A 154 2.25 8.85 -0.89
N ILE A 155 2.41 9.23 -2.16
CA ILE A 155 2.48 8.28 -3.26
C ILE A 155 3.94 8.15 -3.71
N ALA A 156 4.50 6.94 -3.64
CA ALA A 156 5.89 6.71 -3.97
C ALA A 156 6.10 6.48 -5.47
N ALA A 157 7.14 7.10 -6.02
CA ALA A 157 7.71 6.75 -7.31
C ALA A 157 9.24 6.76 -7.24
N THR A 158 9.88 6.05 -8.16
CA THR A 158 11.34 5.96 -8.25
C THR A 158 11.83 6.78 -9.42
N HIS A 159 12.76 7.70 -9.19
CA HIS A 159 13.42 8.44 -10.26
C HIS A 159 14.27 7.48 -11.11
N ALA A 160 13.91 7.29 -12.37
CA ALA A 160 14.45 6.22 -13.21
C ALA A 160 15.97 6.32 -13.41
N SER A 161 16.51 7.54 -13.54
CA SER A 161 17.95 7.74 -13.77
C SER A 161 18.83 7.65 -12.52
N THR A 162 18.25 7.77 -11.31
CA THR A 162 19.05 7.91 -10.07
C THR A 162 18.67 6.91 -8.98
N GLY A 163 17.56 6.19 -9.13
CA GLY A 163 17.02 5.28 -8.11
C GLY A 163 16.47 6.00 -6.87
N ARG A 164 16.41 7.34 -6.86
CA ARG A 164 15.96 8.11 -5.71
C ARG A 164 14.44 8.07 -5.56
N LEU A 165 13.97 7.96 -4.32
CA LEU A 165 12.56 8.07 -3.96
C LEU A 165 12.04 9.50 -4.19
N ARG A 166 10.92 9.64 -4.90
CA ARG A 166 10.05 10.82 -4.86
C ARG A 166 8.74 10.43 -4.19
N LEU A 167 8.33 11.20 -3.19
CA LEU A 167 7.02 11.06 -2.54
C LEU A 167 6.14 12.22 -2.99
N PHE A 168 5.09 11.93 -3.73
CA PHE A 168 4.08 12.91 -4.11
C PHE A 168 3.13 13.10 -2.93
N GLY A 169 3.12 14.32 -2.39
CA GLY A 169 2.11 14.75 -1.42
C GLY A 169 0.84 15.19 -2.13
N ASN A 170 -0.23 15.49 -1.37
CA ASN A 170 -1.53 15.92 -1.94
C ASN A 170 -1.37 17.00 -3.02
N ALA A 171 -0.58 18.05 -2.76
CA ALA A 171 -0.38 19.18 -3.66
C ALA A 171 0.22 18.80 -5.02
N ASP A 172 1.02 17.73 -5.07
CA ASP A 172 1.72 17.26 -6.27
C ASP A 172 0.94 16.18 -7.04
N LEU A 173 -0.25 15.78 -6.55
CA LEU A 173 -1.00 14.68 -7.15
C LEU A 173 -1.58 15.08 -8.51
N CYS A 174 -1.27 14.26 -9.50
CA CYS A 174 -1.87 14.25 -10.82
C CYS A 174 -1.92 12.80 -11.35
N VAL A 175 -2.51 12.61 -12.52
CA VAL A 175 -2.57 11.29 -13.16
C VAL A 175 -1.17 10.75 -13.44
N GLU A 176 -0.20 11.58 -13.83
CA GLU A 176 1.19 11.15 -14.05
C GLU A 176 1.83 10.63 -12.75
N ALA A 177 1.60 11.28 -11.60
CA ALA A 177 2.11 10.80 -10.32
C ALA A 177 1.56 9.41 -9.96
N ALA A 178 0.28 9.17 -10.25
CA ALA A 178 -0.35 7.86 -10.07
C ALA A 178 0.24 6.82 -11.03
N LEU A 179 0.35 7.14 -12.32
CA LEU A 179 0.93 6.26 -13.33
C LEU A 179 2.39 5.93 -13.04
N ALA A 180 3.19 6.93 -12.63
CA ALA A 180 4.59 6.74 -12.22
C ALA A 180 4.69 5.74 -11.08
N SER A 181 3.80 5.83 -10.08
CA SER A 181 3.79 4.90 -8.95
C SER A 181 3.54 3.44 -9.34
N ALA A 182 2.85 3.18 -10.46
CA ALA A 182 2.55 1.85 -11.00
C ALA A 182 3.32 1.50 -12.28
N CYS A 183 4.38 2.25 -12.61
CA CYS A 183 5.09 2.12 -13.88
C CYS A 183 6.15 1.01 -13.85
N LEU A 184 5.77 -0.21 -14.21
CA LEU A 184 6.72 -1.30 -14.40
C LEU A 184 7.60 -1.07 -15.65
N PRO A 185 8.95 -0.97 -15.52
CA PRO A 185 9.83 -0.54 -16.60
C PRO A 185 9.96 -1.52 -17.76
N THR A 186 9.58 -2.78 -17.58
CA THR A 186 9.55 -3.78 -18.65
C THR A 186 8.24 -3.77 -19.44
N VAL A 187 7.23 -3.02 -18.98
CA VAL A 187 5.87 -3.03 -19.56
C VAL A 187 5.47 -1.64 -20.06
N HIS A 188 5.85 -0.58 -19.35
CA HIS A 188 5.46 0.79 -19.65
C HIS A 188 6.67 1.68 -19.89
N HIS A 189 6.47 2.72 -20.71
CA HIS A 189 7.45 3.81 -20.85
C HIS A 189 7.61 4.50 -19.50
N ALA A 190 8.82 5.01 -19.21
CA ALA A 190 9.02 5.86 -18.05
C ALA A 190 8.05 7.05 -18.11
N VAL A 191 7.42 7.35 -16.97
CA VAL A 191 6.46 8.45 -16.88
C VAL A 191 7.23 9.75 -16.64
N MET A 192 7.01 10.73 -17.50
CA MET A 192 7.68 12.03 -17.42
C MET A 192 6.86 12.98 -16.54
N ILE A 193 7.47 13.53 -15.50
CA ILE A 193 6.87 14.53 -14.61
C ILE A 193 7.87 15.67 -14.46
N ASP A 194 7.47 16.88 -14.83
CA ASP A 194 8.34 18.07 -14.82
C ASP A 194 9.65 17.88 -15.60
N GLY A 195 9.63 17.07 -16.67
CA GLY A 195 10.81 16.75 -17.47
C GLY A 195 11.69 15.62 -16.93
N GLU A 196 11.38 15.06 -15.76
CA GLU A 196 12.15 13.97 -15.15
C GLU A 196 11.46 12.60 -15.30
N PRO A 197 12.22 11.50 -15.51
CA PRO A 197 11.65 10.18 -15.74
C PRO A 197 11.42 9.40 -14.44
N TYR A 198 10.26 8.75 -14.32
CA TYR A 198 9.86 7.96 -13.16
C TYR A 198 9.40 6.55 -13.50
N TRP A 199 9.69 5.62 -12.60
CA TRP A 199 9.22 4.24 -12.54
C TRP A 199 8.47 3.97 -11.24
N ASP A 200 7.90 2.77 -11.14
CA ASP A 200 7.18 2.27 -9.97
C ASP A 200 7.92 2.58 -8.66
N GLY A 201 7.18 3.03 -7.65
CA GLY A 201 7.75 3.35 -6.33
C GLY A 201 8.35 2.12 -5.63
N GLY A 202 7.97 0.92 -6.05
CA GLY A 202 8.44 -0.36 -5.52
C GLY A 202 9.95 -0.46 -5.44
N TYR A 203 10.65 0.12 -6.42
CA TYR A 203 12.13 0.11 -6.46
C TYR A 203 12.80 0.98 -5.39
N SER A 204 12.06 1.87 -4.71
CA SER A 204 12.62 2.78 -3.70
C SER A 204 11.87 2.83 -2.36
N ALA A 205 10.55 2.58 -2.33
CA ALA A 205 9.76 2.42 -1.10
C ALA A 205 8.42 1.69 -1.35
N ASN A 206 8.12 0.61 -0.61
CA ASN A 206 6.91 -0.20 -0.82
C ASN A 206 6.26 -0.80 0.45
N PRO A 207 5.42 -0.03 1.16
CA PRO A 207 5.23 1.42 1.08
C PRO A 207 6.22 2.18 1.97
N ALA A 208 6.29 3.51 1.84
CA ALA A 208 7.09 4.35 2.74
C ALA A 208 6.40 4.52 4.10
N LEU A 209 7.10 4.26 5.21
CA LEU A 209 6.52 4.34 6.56
C LEU A 209 6.77 5.69 7.25
N PHE A 210 7.98 6.22 7.10
CA PHE A 210 8.43 7.42 7.81
C PHE A 210 7.61 8.69 7.53
N PRO A 211 7.03 8.92 6.33
CA PRO A 211 6.12 10.04 6.10
C PRO A 211 4.92 10.05 7.05
N LEU A 212 4.37 8.88 7.37
CA LEU A 212 3.24 8.72 8.29
C LEU A 212 3.66 9.09 9.73
N VAL A 213 4.84 8.64 10.15
CA VAL A 213 5.44 9.03 11.45
C VAL A 213 5.65 10.54 11.51
N ARG A 214 6.24 11.15 10.47
CA ARG A 214 6.47 12.59 10.38
C ARG A 214 5.20 13.42 10.37
N CYS A 215 4.09 12.87 9.91
CA CYS A 215 2.80 13.58 9.93
C CYS A 215 2.04 13.41 11.26
N GLY A 216 2.56 12.57 12.18
CA GLY A 216 2.06 12.39 13.54
C GLY A 216 1.03 11.28 13.70
N VAL A 217 1.02 10.30 12.79
CA VAL A 217 0.25 9.06 12.98
C VAL A 217 0.72 8.37 14.26
N ALA A 218 -0.22 8.04 15.14
CA ALA A 218 0.05 7.28 16.36
C ALA A 218 -0.25 5.78 16.18
N ASP A 219 -1.24 5.43 15.35
CA ASP A 219 -1.61 4.04 15.06
C ASP A 219 -1.42 3.79 13.55
N LEU A 220 -0.34 3.08 13.22
CA LEU A 220 0.11 2.78 11.86
C LEU A 220 -0.29 1.35 11.48
N LEU A 221 -1.23 1.21 10.56
CA LEU A 221 -1.63 -0.08 9.99
C LEU A 221 -0.95 -0.32 8.66
N ILE A 222 -0.14 -1.37 8.60
CA ILE A 222 0.55 -1.85 7.41
C ILE A 222 -0.30 -2.94 6.77
N VAL A 223 -0.59 -2.82 5.48
CA VAL A 223 -1.17 -3.89 4.68
C VAL A 223 -0.09 -4.46 3.77
N SER A 224 0.38 -5.66 4.10
CA SER A 224 1.47 -6.36 3.41
C SER A 224 0.92 -7.44 2.49
N LEU A 225 1.26 -7.35 1.21
CA LEU A 225 0.89 -8.34 0.18
C LEU A 225 2.01 -9.34 -0.09
N SER A 226 3.24 -8.95 0.20
CA SER A 226 4.41 -9.82 0.06
C SER A 226 4.40 -10.88 1.17
N PRO A 227 4.73 -12.14 0.85
CA PRO A 227 4.83 -13.18 1.85
C PRO A 227 6.05 -12.93 2.77
N LEU A 228 5.92 -13.34 4.02
CA LEU A 228 7.01 -13.27 5.01
C LEU A 228 8.02 -14.40 4.82
N ASP A 229 7.52 -15.57 4.42
CA ASP A 229 8.31 -16.73 4.03
C ASP A 229 7.98 -17.09 2.58
N TYR A 230 9.01 -17.28 1.77
CA TYR A 230 8.86 -17.65 0.37
C TYR A 230 9.03 -19.16 0.12
N GLY A 231 9.13 -19.96 1.19
CA GLY A 231 9.23 -21.41 1.14
C GLY A 231 10.52 -21.88 0.47
N GLU A 232 10.39 -22.77 -0.52
CA GLU A 232 11.54 -23.36 -1.18
C GLU A 232 12.39 -22.34 -1.95
N VAL A 233 13.69 -22.64 -2.04
CA VAL A 233 14.66 -21.86 -2.81
C VAL A 233 14.37 -22.06 -4.30
N PRO A 234 14.18 -20.98 -5.08
CA PRO A 234 13.85 -21.06 -6.49
C PRO A 234 14.98 -21.75 -7.28
N ARG A 235 14.64 -22.59 -8.26
CA ARG A 235 15.62 -23.36 -9.04
C ARG A 235 15.59 -23.03 -10.53
N SER A 236 14.45 -22.64 -11.08
CA SER A 236 14.36 -22.23 -12.48
C SER A 236 14.76 -20.77 -12.66
N ALA A 237 15.23 -20.40 -13.86
CA ALA A 237 15.58 -19.01 -14.18
C ALA A 237 14.38 -18.05 -14.02
N GLU A 238 13.17 -18.54 -14.28
CA GLU A 238 11.94 -17.76 -14.10
C GLU A 238 11.63 -17.52 -12.63
N GLU A 239 11.69 -18.56 -11.80
CA GLU A 239 11.47 -18.44 -10.36
C GLU A 239 12.53 -17.53 -9.71
N ILE A 240 13.80 -17.67 -10.10
CA ILE A 240 14.90 -16.84 -9.57
C ILE A 240 14.65 -15.37 -9.93
N ARG A 241 14.28 -15.08 -11.18
CA ARG A 241 13.99 -13.70 -11.62
C ARG A 241 12.78 -13.12 -10.89
N ALA A 242 11.71 -13.90 -10.73
CA ALA A 242 10.52 -13.48 -10.00
C ALA A 242 10.88 -13.14 -8.54
N ARG A 243 11.61 -14.04 -7.86
CA ARG A 243 12.05 -13.84 -6.48
C ARG A 243 12.98 -12.63 -6.34
N ALA A 244 13.92 -12.44 -7.26
CA ALA A 244 14.83 -11.30 -7.25
C ALA A 244 14.09 -9.96 -7.40
N LEU A 245 13.04 -9.91 -8.23
CA LEU A 245 12.20 -8.73 -8.37
C LEU A 245 11.37 -8.47 -7.11
N GLU A 246 10.78 -9.51 -6.51
CA GLU A 246 10.06 -9.42 -5.24
C GLU A 246 10.97 -8.90 -4.12
N PHE A 247 12.20 -9.40 -4.01
CA PHE A 247 13.18 -8.90 -3.04
C PHE A 247 13.53 -7.44 -3.30
N THR A 248 13.70 -7.05 -4.57
CA THR A 248 13.97 -5.65 -4.94
C THR A 248 12.86 -4.73 -4.45
N PHE A 249 11.60 -5.13 -4.62
CA PHE A 249 10.45 -4.35 -4.16
C PHE A 249 10.27 -4.31 -2.65
N ASN A 250 10.73 -5.33 -1.93
CA ASN A 250 10.54 -5.40 -0.47
C ASN A 250 11.76 -4.92 0.33
N ALA A 251 12.95 -4.87 -0.26
CA ALA A 251 14.18 -4.55 0.46
C ALA A 251 14.13 -3.18 1.16
N SER A 252 13.58 -2.17 0.49
CA SER A 252 13.42 -0.81 1.06
C SER A 252 12.50 -0.80 2.27
N PHE A 253 11.34 -1.46 2.16
CA PHE A 253 10.37 -1.59 3.24
C PHE A 253 10.92 -2.37 4.43
N LEU A 254 11.56 -3.53 4.20
CA LEU A 254 12.15 -4.33 5.28
C LEU A 254 13.18 -3.50 6.06
N ARG A 255 14.07 -2.80 5.34
CA ARG A 255 15.06 -1.92 5.97
C ARG A 255 14.41 -0.79 6.75
N GLU A 256 13.39 -0.13 6.20
CA GLU A 256 12.69 0.96 6.87
C GLU A 256 11.92 0.47 8.11
N ALA A 257 11.27 -0.69 8.04
CA ALA A 257 10.53 -1.31 9.14
C ALA A 257 11.47 -1.69 10.30
N THR A 258 12.61 -2.32 10.01
CA THR A 258 13.63 -2.64 11.02
C THR A 258 14.16 -1.39 11.70
N LEU A 259 14.59 -0.39 10.92
CA LEU A 259 15.12 0.88 11.46
C LEU A 259 14.06 1.65 12.26
N LEU A 260 12.80 1.62 11.82
CA LEU A 260 11.70 2.23 12.54
C LEU A 260 11.46 1.54 13.88
N ALA A 261 11.54 0.21 13.93
CA ALA A 261 11.38 -0.57 15.14
C ALA A 261 12.50 -0.25 16.15
N GLU A 262 13.76 -0.29 15.71
CA GLU A 262 14.94 0.11 16.51
C GLU A 262 14.79 1.54 17.04
N ALA A 263 14.40 2.48 16.18
CA ALA A 263 14.18 3.86 16.57
C ALA A 263 13.03 4.03 17.59
N CYS A 264 11.99 3.21 17.51
CA CYS A 264 10.90 3.21 18.50
C CYS A 264 11.34 2.62 19.83
N GLU A 265 12.17 1.57 19.83
CA GLU A 265 12.73 0.99 21.05
C GLU A 265 13.66 1.97 21.76
N GLU A 266 14.63 2.55 21.04
CA GLU A 266 15.53 3.57 21.54
C GLU A 266 14.73 4.77 22.07
N ALA A 267 13.74 5.22 21.29
CA ALA A 267 12.88 6.29 21.70
C ALA A 267 12.04 5.91 22.91
N ARG A 268 11.75 4.65 23.25
CA ARG A 268 10.99 4.29 24.47
C ARG A 268 11.87 4.09 25.69
N GLY A 269 13.19 4.02 25.51
CA GLY A 269 14.19 3.87 26.56
C GLY A 269 14.17 4.99 27.62
N PRO A 270 14.90 4.79 28.73
CA PRO A 270 14.98 5.75 29.84
C PRO A 270 15.49 7.11 29.36
N VAL A 271 14.72 8.18 29.60
CA VAL A 271 15.17 9.54 29.29
C VAL A 271 16.16 9.98 30.36
N ILE A 272 17.46 10.06 30.04
CA ILE A 272 18.44 10.78 30.89
C ILE A 272 18.27 12.28 30.60
N ALA A 273 17.20 12.90 31.11
CA ALA A 273 16.92 14.31 30.87
C ALA A 273 17.72 15.20 31.83
N PHE A 274 18.85 15.71 31.36
CA PHE A 274 19.43 16.98 31.85
C PHE A 274 18.58 18.17 31.40
N GLY A 275 17.32 18.26 31.85
CA GLY A 275 16.46 19.44 31.69
C GLY A 275 15.94 19.77 30.28
N LEU A 276 16.35 19.06 29.22
CA LEU A 276 15.84 19.22 27.86
C LEU A 276 14.77 18.16 27.57
N GLY A 277 13.52 18.55 27.36
CA GLY A 277 12.42 17.62 27.06
C GLY A 277 12.55 16.94 25.69
N ALA A 278 11.87 15.81 25.50
CA ALA A 278 11.90 15.00 24.29
C ALA A 278 11.51 15.79 23.01
N GLY A 279 12.29 15.60 21.95
CA GLY A 279 12.08 16.23 20.64
C GLY A 279 10.72 15.85 20.00
N ARG A 280 10.28 16.59 18.98
CA ARG A 280 9.01 16.28 18.28
C ARG A 280 9.00 14.88 17.65
N LEU A 281 10.12 14.46 17.04
CA LEU A 281 10.24 13.15 16.43
C LEU A 281 10.27 12.04 17.48
N GLU A 282 11.06 12.20 18.54
CA GLU A 282 11.13 11.24 19.65
C GLU A 282 9.75 11.01 20.28
N ARG A 283 8.97 12.07 20.54
CA ARG A 283 7.61 11.94 21.05
C ARG A 283 6.68 11.16 20.12
N ARG A 284 6.87 11.29 18.80
CA ARG A 284 6.09 10.54 17.80
C ARG A 284 6.49 9.06 17.79
N LEU A 285 7.80 8.77 17.81
CA LEU A 285 8.32 7.40 17.90
C LEU A 285 7.87 6.70 19.21
N ARG A 286 7.93 7.40 20.34
CA ARG A 286 7.40 6.92 21.64
C ARG A 286 5.92 6.54 21.56
N ALA A 287 5.12 7.36 20.87
CA ALA A 287 3.66 7.18 20.76
C ALA A 287 3.22 6.23 19.64
N LEU A 288 4.11 5.87 18.71
CA LEU A 288 3.78 5.05 17.56
C LEU A 288 3.41 3.62 17.99
N ARG A 289 2.32 3.11 17.44
CA ARG A 289 1.80 1.76 17.61
C ARG A 289 1.64 1.16 16.21
N THR A 290 2.28 0.03 16.00
CA THR A 290 2.29 -0.66 14.71
C THR A 290 1.27 -1.78 14.69
N HIS A 291 0.58 -1.88 13.57
CA HIS A 291 -0.39 -2.91 13.27
C HIS A 291 -0.10 -3.50 11.88
N LEU A 292 -0.44 -4.76 11.70
CA LEU A 292 -0.20 -5.47 10.45
C LEU A 292 -1.44 -6.29 10.08
N ILE A 293 -1.83 -6.17 8.81
CA ILE A 293 -2.62 -7.16 8.10
C ILE A 293 -1.73 -7.67 6.96
N ASP A 294 -1.29 -8.91 7.05
CA ASP A 294 -0.54 -9.57 5.98
C ASP A 294 -1.42 -10.53 5.19
N ALA A 295 -1.01 -10.80 3.96
CA ALA A 295 -1.68 -11.69 3.03
C ALA A 295 -0.92 -13.02 2.84
N HIS A 296 -0.04 -13.41 3.77
CA HIS A 296 0.89 -14.54 3.59
C HIS A 296 0.14 -15.85 3.30
N ASP A 297 -0.80 -16.24 4.16
CA ASP A 297 -1.55 -17.49 3.96
C ASP A 297 -2.51 -17.44 2.77
N ASP A 298 -2.92 -16.24 2.36
CA ASP A 298 -3.94 -16.01 1.34
C ASP A 298 -3.36 -15.98 -0.08
N LEU A 299 -2.15 -15.41 -0.23
CA LEU A 299 -1.48 -15.18 -1.50
C LEU A 299 -0.20 -16.01 -1.69
N GLY A 300 0.36 -16.59 -0.63
CA GLY A 300 1.66 -17.29 -0.68
C GLY A 300 1.69 -18.49 -1.63
N ALA A 301 0.54 -19.12 -1.88
CA ALA A 301 0.41 -20.24 -2.81
C ALA A 301 0.23 -19.82 -4.29
N LEU A 302 0.01 -18.54 -4.57
CA LEU A 302 -0.22 -18.05 -5.92
C LEU A 302 1.11 -17.86 -6.67
N SER A 303 1.11 -18.20 -7.96
CA SER A 303 2.29 -17.98 -8.81
C SER A 303 2.53 -16.49 -9.03
N ALA A 304 3.79 -16.11 -9.27
CA ALA A 304 4.16 -14.70 -9.44
C ALA A 304 3.48 -14.03 -10.64
N GLU A 305 3.11 -14.78 -11.69
CA GLU A 305 2.42 -14.26 -12.87
C GLU A 305 1.00 -13.76 -12.56
N THR A 306 0.35 -14.27 -11.51
CA THR A 306 -1.00 -13.82 -11.10
C THR A 306 -1.06 -12.34 -10.75
N ARG A 307 0.07 -11.71 -10.42
CA ARG A 307 0.18 -10.25 -10.18
C ARG A 307 -0.09 -9.41 -11.43
N LEU A 308 -0.02 -10.01 -12.61
CA LEU A 308 -0.31 -9.36 -13.89
C LEU A 308 -1.74 -9.65 -14.39
N ILE A 309 -2.51 -10.48 -13.67
CA ILE A 309 -3.83 -10.92 -14.10
C ILE A 309 -4.90 -10.02 -13.48
N ALA A 310 -5.34 -9.01 -14.23
CA ALA A 310 -6.43 -8.13 -13.84
C ALA A 310 -7.79 -8.66 -14.33
N HIS A 311 -8.10 -9.92 -14.02
CA HIS A 311 -9.38 -10.57 -14.36
C HIS A 311 -10.40 -10.38 -13.24
N LEU A 312 -11.56 -9.78 -13.53
CA LEU A 312 -12.51 -9.34 -12.49
C LEU A 312 -12.91 -10.44 -11.48
N PRO A 313 -13.37 -11.65 -11.88
CA PRO A 313 -13.67 -12.72 -10.93
C PRO A 313 -12.51 -13.08 -9.99
N PHE A 314 -11.27 -13.04 -10.49
CA PHE A 314 -10.08 -13.28 -9.67
C PHE A 314 -9.84 -12.12 -8.70
N LEU A 315 -9.97 -10.87 -9.16
CA LEU A 315 -9.85 -9.67 -8.33
C LEU A 315 -10.91 -9.65 -7.21
N GLU A 316 -12.15 -10.02 -7.51
CA GLU A 316 -13.23 -10.08 -6.51
C GLU A 316 -12.98 -11.17 -5.47
N ARG A 317 -12.42 -12.32 -5.86
CA ARG A 317 -11.97 -13.34 -4.92
C ARG A 317 -10.89 -12.81 -3.97
N LEU A 318 -9.86 -12.13 -4.52
CA LEU A 318 -8.80 -11.53 -3.71
C LEU A 318 -9.37 -10.50 -2.73
N ARG A 319 -10.32 -9.67 -3.18
CA ARG A 319 -11.08 -8.76 -2.30
C ARG A 319 -11.76 -9.53 -1.17
N ASP A 320 -12.46 -10.61 -1.46
CA ASP A 320 -13.19 -11.35 -0.42
C ASP A 320 -12.24 -11.96 0.61
N GLN A 321 -11.07 -12.46 0.18
CA GLN A 321 -10.00 -12.91 1.08
C GLN A 321 -9.49 -11.76 1.97
N GLY A 322 -9.20 -10.60 1.37
CA GLY A 322 -8.75 -9.41 2.10
C GLY A 322 -9.77 -8.93 3.12
N ARG A 323 -11.05 -8.96 2.76
CA ARG A 323 -12.17 -8.62 3.65
C ARG A 323 -12.22 -9.57 4.85
N GLY A 324 -12.14 -10.87 4.60
CA GLY A 324 -12.10 -11.89 5.67
C GLY A 324 -10.88 -11.76 6.59
N ARG A 325 -9.70 -11.45 6.04
CA ARG A 325 -8.50 -11.19 6.85
C ARG A 325 -8.66 -9.94 7.72
N ALA A 326 -9.18 -8.85 7.17
CA ALA A 326 -9.41 -7.62 7.92
C ALA A 326 -10.45 -7.79 9.02
N GLN A 327 -11.53 -8.54 8.78
CA GLN A 327 -12.53 -8.86 9.81
C GLN A 327 -11.92 -9.66 10.97
N ARG A 328 -11.08 -10.65 10.68
CA ARG A 328 -10.32 -11.38 11.71
C ARG A 328 -9.44 -10.42 12.53
N TRP A 329 -8.64 -9.61 11.86
CA TRP A 329 -7.79 -8.61 12.53
C TRP A 329 -8.61 -7.63 13.39
N LEU A 330 -9.75 -7.14 12.90
CA LEU A 330 -10.64 -6.25 13.63
C LEU A 330 -11.21 -6.89 14.90
N SER A 331 -11.45 -8.21 14.88
CA SER A 331 -11.94 -8.98 16.02
C SER A 331 -10.83 -9.24 17.06
N GLU A 332 -9.62 -9.56 16.60
CA GLU A 332 -8.48 -9.94 17.45
C GLU A 332 -7.74 -8.72 18.01
N HIS A 333 -7.65 -7.65 17.21
CA HIS A 333 -6.73 -6.54 17.44
C HIS A 333 -7.38 -5.16 17.38
N GLY A 334 -8.63 -5.04 16.92
CA GLY A 334 -9.31 -3.73 16.84
C GLY A 334 -9.36 -3.00 18.20
N ALA A 335 -9.50 -3.72 19.31
CA ALA A 335 -9.49 -3.12 20.66
C ALA A 335 -8.10 -2.62 21.12
N SER A 336 -7.03 -2.98 20.42
CA SER A 336 -5.66 -2.53 20.70
C SER A 336 -5.36 -1.16 20.06
N VAL A 337 -6.09 -0.76 19.01
CA VAL A 337 -5.92 0.53 18.34
C VAL A 337 -6.16 1.68 19.33
N GLY A 338 -5.23 2.64 19.36
CA GLY A 338 -5.17 3.73 20.32
C GLY A 338 -4.55 3.37 21.68
N ARG A 339 -4.22 2.08 21.92
CA ARG A 339 -3.74 1.58 23.20
C ARG A 339 -2.35 0.96 23.10
N ARG A 340 -2.16 -0.03 22.22
CA ARG A 340 -0.91 -0.77 22.04
C ARG A 340 -0.75 -1.28 20.60
N ALA A 341 0.48 -1.56 20.19
CA ALA A 341 0.77 -2.22 18.92
C ALA A 341 0.15 -3.63 18.87
N SER A 342 -0.27 -4.09 17.68
CA SER A 342 -0.67 -5.49 17.46
C SER A 342 0.45 -6.33 16.85
N VAL A 343 1.52 -5.69 16.39
CA VAL A 343 2.70 -6.36 15.83
C VAL A 343 3.98 -5.71 16.35
N ASP A 344 4.99 -6.54 16.57
CA ASP A 344 6.36 -6.11 16.82
C ASP A 344 7.16 -6.26 15.52
N LEU A 345 7.48 -5.13 14.88
CA LEU A 345 8.20 -5.12 13.60
C LEU A 345 9.66 -5.56 13.75
N ALA A 346 10.30 -5.30 14.90
CA ALA A 346 11.68 -5.72 15.14
C ALA A 346 11.75 -7.24 15.16
N ARG A 347 10.85 -7.86 15.92
CA ARG A 347 10.76 -9.32 16.01
C ARG A 347 10.32 -9.95 14.69
N LEU A 348 9.35 -9.36 13.99
CA LEU A 348 8.81 -9.93 12.75
C LEU A 348 9.84 -9.98 11.62
N TYR A 349 10.67 -8.95 11.50
CA TYR A 349 11.68 -8.83 10.44
C TYR A 349 13.11 -9.05 10.94
N ALA A 350 13.26 -9.66 12.12
CA ALA A 350 14.57 -10.04 12.65
C ALA A 350 15.25 -11.04 11.70
N PRO A 351 16.58 -10.95 11.51
CA PRO A 351 17.30 -11.94 10.73
C PRO A 351 17.17 -13.33 11.39
N PRO A 352 17.17 -14.41 10.59
CA PRO A 352 17.08 -15.77 11.12
C PRO A 352 18.19 -16.04 12.15
N GLY A 353 17.81 -16.52 13.34
CA GLY A 353 18.74 -16.86 14.41
C GLY A 353 19.11 -15.72 15.36
N ALA A 354 18.58 -14.50 15.17
CA ALA A 354 18.61 -13.48 16.20
C ALA A 354 17.59 -13.83 17.29
N SER A 355 18.06 -14.41 18.41
CA SER A 355 17.22 -14.61 19.60
C SER A 355 16.81 -13.26 20.19
N ALA A 356 15.51 -13.14 20.49
CA ALA A 356 14.88 -11.99 21.15
C ALA A 356 15.44 -11.71 22.56
#